data_AF-A0A2V8UKI9-F1
#
_entry.id   AF-A0A2V8UKI9-F1
#
_cell.length_a   1.000
_cell.length_b   1.000
_cell.length_c   1.000
_cell.angle_alpha   90.00
_cell.angle_beta   90.00
_cell.angle_gamma   90.00
#
_symmetry.space_group_name_H-M   'P 1'
#
loop_
_entity.id
_entity.type
_entity.pdbx_description
1 polymer ?
#
loop_
_entity_poly.entity_id
_entity_poly.type
_entity_poly.pdbx_seq_one_letter_code
_entity_poly.pdbx_strand_id
1 'polypeptide(L)'
;MLAVFEFGPLNQWMNGYWGGAVSGAAGCLVFGTLPRLRESTRLRDAALLGLGLALQLLTRPYESIFLLSGVLLFFLPVLRQREEVPRLARAVPVILLVTLPAIVITLVQNKQVTNSWTTLPYVLSRYQYGVPTTFKFWPNPIHHRELTTEQQLDYQVQALVHGEEPETIRTYFERHGQRVRFYRFFFIAPLYLALPMFLVALREWRFVWVVLTLLLFSLGANFYPYFYPHYIAAVTCLFILVSVTALERLSRLTMRGWPAGQQAASVIVFLCTAHFLFWYGLHTFESEELARALAPYETWDLLNHGDPEGRRAINNQLAEIPGKQLVFVRYWPQHRFQEWVHNAADIDGARLVWVRYRGAEENEKLRRYYPDRTVWLLEPDAKPPRLSRYPAEAPGSMTTAR
;
A
#
# COMPACT_ATOMS: atom_id res chain seq x y z
N MET A 1 11.65 -6.77 -18.67
CA MET A 1 12.40 -7.62 -17.73
C MET A 1 12.59 -6.92 -16.39
N LEU A 2 13.26 -5.76 -16.30
CA LEU A 2 13.44 -5.05 -15.02
C LEU A 2 12.14 -4.80 -14.25
N ALA A 3 11.07 -4.35 -14.93
CA ALA A 3 9.76 -4.17 -14.31
C ALA A 3 9.18 -5.45 -13.69
N VAL A 4 9.46 -6.63 -14.28
CA VAL A 4 9.04 -7.93 -13.74
C VAL A 4 9.89 -8.31 -12.53
N PHE A 5 11.19 -8.01 -12.57
CA PHE A 5 12.08 -8.30 -11.45
C PHE A 5 11.74 -7.47 -10.21
N GLU A 6 11.38 -6.21 -10.39
CA GLU A 6 11.09 -5.27 -9.29
C GLU A 6 9.63 -5.34 -8.83
N PHE A 7 8.66 -5.44 -9.75
CA PHE A 7 7.23 -5.30 -9.45
C PHE A 7 6.38 -6.51 -9.88
N GLY A 8 7.02 -7.65 -10.16
CA GLY A 8 6.37 -8.90 -10.53
C GLY A 8 6.09 -9.82 -9.33
N PRO A 9 6.29 -11.14 -9.47
CA PRO A 9 5.78 -12.13 -8.50
C PRO A 9 6.41 -12.05 -7.11
N LEU A 10 7.58 -11.43 -6.98
CA LEU A 10 8.28 -11.25 -5.70
C LEU A 10 8.00 -9.89 -5.04
N ASN A 11 7.01 -9.14 -5.52
CA ASN A 11 6.67 -7.84 -4.97
C ASN A 11 5.41 -7.90 -4.11
N GLN A 12 5.40 -7.16 -3.00
CA GLN A 12 4.23 -7.02 -2.12
C GLN A 12 2.95 -6.61 -2.87
N TRP A 13 3.08 -5.74 -3.88
CA TRP A 13 1.94 -5.20 -4.61
C TRP A 13 1.26 -6.22 -5.51
N MET A 14 1.97 -7.29 -5.91
CA MET A 14 1.37 -8.42 -6.62
C MET A 14 0.69 -9.41 -5.67
N ASN A 15 1.17 -9.50 -4.44
CA ASN A 15 0.76 -10.54 -3.48
C ASN A 15 -0.09 -10.00 -2.31
N GLY A 16 -0.49 -8.72 -2.34
CA GLY A 16 -1.19 -8.08 -1.23
C GLY A 16 -2.17 -7.00 -1.67
N TYR A 17 -3.13 -6.72 -0.79
CA TYR A 17 -4.24 -5.79 -1.05
C TYR A 17 -3.98 -4.35 -0.57
N TRP A 18 -2.70 -3.97 -0.41
CA TRP A 18 -2.30 -2.61 0.00
C TRP A 18 -2.49 -1.55 -1.10
N GLY A 19 -2.89 -1.95 -2.32
CA GLY A 19 -3.31 -1.06 -3.39
C GLY A 19 -2.18 -0.39 -4.20
N GLY A 20 -0.92 -0.75 -3.96
CA GLY A 20 0.23 -0.21 -4.69
C GLY A 20 0.18 -0.48 -6.20
N ALA A 21 -0.24 -1.69 -6.61
CA ALA A 21 -0.33 -2.07 -8.02
C ALA A 21 -1.31 -1.20 -8.82
N VAL A 22 -2.48 -0.89 -8.27
CA VAL A 22 -3.50 -0.06 -8.94
C VAL A 22 -3.01 1.37 -9.12
N SER A 23 -2.38 1.94 -8.09
CA SER A 23 -1.74 3.27 -8.13
C SER A 23 -0.58 3.30 -9.14
N GLY A 24 0.25 2.25 -9.16
CA GLY A 24 1.32 2.09 -10.17
C GLY A 24 0.80 2.03 -11.60
N ALA A 25 -0.28 1.27 -11.84
CA ALA A 25 -0.93 1.20 -13.15
C ALA A 25 -1.53 2.55 -13.58
N ALA A 26 -2.17 3.28 -12.65
CA ALA A 26 -2.65 4.63 -12.88
C ALA A 26 -1.51 5.57 -13.32
N GLY A 27 -0.38 5.50 -12.61
CA GLY A 27 0.86 6.16 -12.97
C GLY A 27 1.35 5.88 -14.40
N CYS A 28 1.42 4.59 -14.77
CA CYS A 28 1.81 4.16 -16.11
C CYS A 28 0.90 4.75 -17.21
N LEU A 29 -0.41 4.78 -16.98
CA LEU A 29 -1.38 5.38 -17.90
C LEU A 29 -1.15 6.89 -18.06
N VAL A 30 -0.98 7.60 -16.94
CA VAL A 30 -0.72 9.04 -16.96
C VAL A 30 0.61 9.34 -17.63
N PHE A 31 1.73 8.84 -17.10
CA PHE A 31 3.05 9.22 -17.59
C PHE A 31 3.38 8.67 -18.98
N GLY A 32 2.79 7.54 -19.37
CA GLY A 32 2.91 7.00 -20.73
C GLY A 32 2.15 7.81 -21.78
N THR A 33 1.09 8.54 -21.41
CA THR A 33 0.29 9.34 -22.36
C THR A 33 0.82 10.75 -22.55
N LEU A 34 1.55 11.31 -21.57
CA LEU A 34 2.09 12.68 -21.65
C LEU A 34 2.93 12.96 -22.91
N PRO A 35 3.99 12.19 -23.25
CA PRO A 35 4.75 12.43 -24.47
C PRO A 35 3.91 12.20 -25.73
N ARG A 36 3.00 11.20 -25.72
CA ARG A 36 2.13 10.88 -26.87
C ARG A 36 1.17 12.02 -27.19
N LEU A 37 0.55 12.62 -26.17
CA LEU A 37 -0.32 13.78 -26.33
C LEU A 37 0.43 15.02 -26.80
N ARG A 38 1.69 15.18 -26.38
CA ARG A 38 2.56 16.26 -26.87
C ARG A 38 2.88 16.09 -28.35
N GLU A 39 3.17 14.88 -28.81
CA GLU A 39 3.43 14.59 -30.23
C GLU A 39 2.16 14.66 -31.08
N SER A 40 1.07 14.03 -30.63
CA SER A 40 -0.21 14.01 -31.35
C SER A 40 -1.40 13.93 -30.38
N THR A 41 -2.38 14.82 -30.54
CA THR A 41 -3.54 14.89 -29.64
C THR A 41 -4.63 13.90 -30.05
N ARG A 42 -4.35 12.61 -29.86
CA ARG A 42 -5.31 11.53 -30.13
C ARG A 42 -6.30 11.38 -28.97
N LEU A 43 -7.58 11.18 -29.29
CA LEU A 43 -8.63 11.01 -28.27
C LEU A 43 -8.38 9.78 -27.38
N ARG A 44 -7.76 8.73 -27.92
CA ARG A 44 -7.37 7.53 -27.16
C ARG A 44 -6.38 7.87 -26.04
N ASP A 45 -5.35 8.66 -26.33
CA ASP A 45 -4.34 9.03 -25.34
C ASP A 45 -4.93 9.97 -24.28
N ALA A 46 -5.86 10.84 -24.66
CA ALA A 46 -6.62 11.68 -23.75
C ALA A 46 -7.51 10.84 -22.82
N ALA A 47 -8.18 9.81 -23.35
CA ALA A 47 -8.99 8.89 -22.56
C ALA A 47 -8.14 8.07 -21.58
N LEU A 48 -6.96 7.60 -22.00
CA LEU A 48 -6.03 6.88 -21.12
C LEU A 48 -5.47 7.78 -20.00
N LEU A 49 -5.17 9.05 -20.29
CA LEU A 49 -4.79 10.04 -19.28
C LEU A 49 -5.92 10.25 -18.25
N GLY A 50 -7.16 10.46 -18.72
CA GLY A 50 -8.33 10.58 -17.87
C GLY A 50 -8.58 9.33 -17.01
N LEU A 51 -8.40 8.13 -17.58
CA LEU A 51 -8.53 6.87 -16.84
C LEU A 51 -7.47 6.74 -15.74
N GLY A 52 -6.22 7.10 -16.03
CA GLY A 52 -5.16 7.11 -15.02
C GLY A 52 -5.45 8.07 -13.87
N LEU A 53 -5.90 9.29 -14.18
CA LEU A 53 -6.31 10.27 -13.17
C LEU A 53 -7.51 9.79 -12.34
N ALA A 54 -8.51 9.17 -12.98
CA ALA A 54 -9.69 8.61 -12.33
C ALA A 54 -9.32 7.49 -11.34
N LEU A 55 -8.48 6.54 -11.77
CA LEU A 55 -8.01 5.44 -10.92
C LEU A 55 -7.22 5.96 -9.72
N GLN A 56 -6.35 6.95 -9.91
CA GLN A 56 -5.60 7.55 -8.81
C GLN A 56 -6.52 8.29 -7.84
N LEU A 57 -7.50 9.05 -8.34
CA LEU A 57 -8.44 9.78 -7.50
C LEU A 57 -9.24 8.84 -6.60
N LEU A 58 -9.73 7.72 -7.14
CA LEU A 58 -10.54 6.75 -6.39
C LEU A 58 -9.73 5.99 -5.34
N THR A 59 -8.45 5.72 -5.61
CA THR A 59 -7.62 4.88 -4.74
C THR A 59 -6.75 5.67 -3.78
N ARG A 60 -6.35 6.89 -4.17
CA ARG A 60 -5.31 7.72 -3.54
C ARG A 60 -5.60 9.20 -3.76
N PRO A 61 -6.70 9.73 -3.18
CA PRO A 61 -7.18 11.09 -3.47
C PRO A 61 -6.16 12.16 -3.07
N TYR A 62 -5.40 11.96 -1.99
CA TYR A 62 -4.34 12.88 -1.58
C TYR A 62 -3.21 12.93 -2.62
N GLU A 63 -2.70 11.76 -3.02
CA GLU A 63 -1.60 11.65 -3.97
C GLU A 63 -1.99 12.04 -5.41
N SER A 64 -3.28 12.00 -5.75
CA SER A 64 -3.78 12.48 -7.05
C SER A 64 -3.47 13.96 -7.30
N ILE A 65 -3.33 14.76 -6.24
CA ILE A 65 -2.92 16.18 -6.34
C ILE A 65 -1.50 16.27 -6.89
N PHE A 66 -0.58 15.43 -6.42
CA PHE A 66 0.80 15.37 -6.91
C PHE A 66 0.86 14.82 -8.33
N LEU A 67 0.04 13.81 -8.64
CA LEU A 67 -0.04 13.26 -10.00
C LEU A 67 -0.49 14.33 -11.00
N LEU A 68 -1.61 15.01 -10.71
CA LEU A 68 -2.12 16.10 -11.53
C LEU A 68 -1.10 17.23 -11.65
N SER A 69 -0.45 17.61 -10.56
CA SER A 69 0.59 18.63 -10.56
C SER A 69 1.78 18.22 -11.46
N GLY A 70 2.19 16.94 -11.44
CA GLY A 70 3.20 16.41 -12.36
C GLY A 70 2.79 16.51 -13.83
N VAL A 71 1.51 16.25 -14.15
CA VAL A 71 0.94 16.46 -15.49
C VAL A 71 0.99 17.93 -15.90
N LEU A 72 0.56 18.84 -15.02
CA LEU A 72 0.58 20.29 -15.28
C LEU A 72 2.02 20.79 -15.50
N LEU A 73 2.96 20.36 -14.67
CA LEU A 73 4.39 20.68 -14.81
C LEU A 73 4.98 20.18 -16.14
N PHE A 74 4.51 19.03 -16.64
CA PHE A 74 4.96 18.50 -17.94
C PHE A 74 4.55 19.41 -19.10
N PHE A 75 3.31 19.90 -19.08
CA PHE A 75 2.76 20.75 -20.14
C PHE A 75 3.09 22.25 -19.97
N LEU A 76 3.60 22.67 -18.81
CA LEU A 76 3.93 24.07 -18.52
C LEU A 76 4.81 24.76 -19.60
N PRO A 77 5.86 24.13 -20.15
CA PRO A 77 6.64 24.73 -21.24
C PRO A 77 5.84 24.90 -22.53
N VAL A 78 4.89 24.00 -22.79
CA VAL A 78 4.05 24.00 -24.00
C VAL A 78 2.94 25.04 -23.90
N LEU A 79 2.43 25.30 -22.69
CA LEU A 79 1.45 26.37 -22.45
C LEU A 79 1.99 27.77 -22.76
N ARG A 80 3.33 27.95 -22.82
CA ARG A 80 3.96 29.20 -23.27
C ARG A 80 3.92 29.38 -24.79
N GLN A 81 3.60 28.34 -25.55
CA GLN A 81 3.53 28.34 -27.02
C GLN A 81 2.06 28.48 -27.45
N ARG A 82 1.65 29.69 -27.86
CA ARG A 82 0.23 30.02 -28.12
C ARG A 82 -0.44 29.12 -29.17
N GLU A 83 0.32 28.62 -30.14
CA GLU A 83 -0.18 27.76 -31.22
C GLU A 83 -0.52 26.34 -30.73
N GLU A 84 0.15 25.87 -29.67
CA GLU A 84 -0.01 24.51 -29.14
C GLU A 84 -1.17 24.37 -28.16
N VAL A 85 -1.60 25.49 -27.55
CA VAL A 85 -2.67 25.53 -26.54
C VAL A 85 -4.02 25.05 -27.11
N PRO A 86 -4.52 25.57 -28.27
CA PRO A 86 -5.78 25.10 -28.83
C PRO A 86 -5.75 23.61 -29.20
N ARG A 87 -4.59 23.11 -29.63
CA ARG A 87 -4.40 21.70 -29.96
C ARG A 87 -4.58 20.82 -28.72
N LEU A 88 -3.86 21.13 -27.63
CA LEU A 88 -3.97 20.41 -26.36
C LEU A 88 -5.35 20.57 -25.71
N ALA A 89 -6.00 21.72 -25.87
CA ALA A 89 -7.34 21.97 -25.35
C ALA A 89 -8.38 20.99 -25.90
N ARG A 90 -8.17 20.42 -27.09
CA ARG A 90 -9.06 19.37 -27.66
C ARG A 90 -9.05 18.06 -26.85
N ALA A 91 -7.99 17.78 -26.08
CA ALA A 91 -7.93 16.61 -25.21
C ALA A 91 -8.76 16.79 -23.93
N VAL A 92 -8.93 18.03 -23.47
CA VAL A 92 -9.53 18.35 -22.16
C VAL A 92 -10.94 17.79 -22.00
N PRO A 93 -11.88 17.94 -22.98
CA PRO A 93 -13.21 17.38 -22.84
C PRO A 93 -13.22 15.86 -22.64
N VAL A 94 -12.33 15.14 -23.33
CA VAL A 94 -12.23 13.67 -23.20
C VAL A 94 -11.64 13.29 -21.84
N ILE A 95 -10.58 13.97 -21.40
CA ILE A 95 -9.99 13.74 -20.07
C ILE A 95 -11.04 13.97 -18.99
N LEU A 96 -11.79 15.07 -19.07
CA LEU A 96 -12.86 15.40 -18.13
C LEU A 96 -13.99 14.38 -18.17
N LEU A 97 -14.45 13.99 -19.36
CA LEU A 97 -15.51 13.00 -19.52
C LEU A 97 -15.14 11.65 -18.89
N VAL A 98 -13.90 11.20 -19.05
CA VAL A 98 -13.43 9.92 -18.47
C VAL A 98 -13.17 10.04 -16.97
N THR A 99 -12.76 11.21 -16.47
CA THR A 99 -12.50 11.43 -15.04
C THR A 99 -13.79 11.70 -14.25
N LEU A 100 -14.83 12.22 -14.90
CA LEU A 100 -16.08 12.64 -14.26
C LEU A 100 -16.75 11.53 -13.43
N PRO A 101 -16.88 10.27 -13.89
CA PRO A 101 -17.45 9.20 -13.08
C PRO A 101 -16.72 9.00 -11.74
N ALA A 102 -15.39 9.08 -11.72
CA ALA A 102 -14.63 8.96 -10.48
C ALA A 102 -14.91 10.11 -9.51
N ILE A 103 -15.03 11.34 -10.02
CA ILE A 103 -15.42 12.50 -9.21
C ILE A 103 -16.83 12.30 -8.63
N VAL A 104 -17.79 11.86 -9.45
CA VAL A 104 -19.16 11.60 -9.01
C VAL A 104 -19.20 10.51 -7.94
N ILE A 105 -18.49 9.40 -8.13
CA ILE A 105 -18.41 8.32 -7.13
C ILE A 105 -17.86 8.85 -5.80
N THR A 106 -16.77 9.60 -5.81
CA THR A 106 -16.18 10.20 -4.60
C THR A 106 -17.17 11.14 -3.89
N LEU A 107 -17.86 11.99 -4.65
CA LEU A 107 -18.87 12.92 -4.12
C LEU A 107 -20.06 12.17 -3.51
N VAL A 108 -20.57 11.14 -4.18
CA VAL A 108 -21.68 10.30 -3.67
C VAL A 108 -21.23 9.55 -2.42
N GLN A 109 -20.02 8.99 -2.39
CA GLN A 109 -19.48 8.33 -1.20
C GLN A 109 -19.39 9.30 -0.02
N ASN A 110 -18.86 10.51 -0.23
CA ASN A 110 -18.82 11.55 0.79
C ASN A 110 -20.23 11.83 1.32
N LYS A 111 -21.21 12.01 0.43
CA LYS A 111 -22.60 12.30 0.80
C LYS A 111 -23.24 11.17 1.61
N GLN A 112 -23.02 9.92 1.21
CA GLN A 112 -23.60 8.76 1.90
C GLN A 112 -22.96 8.51 3.27
N VAL A 113 -21.66 8.74 3.40
CA VAL A 113 -20.93 8.46 4.65
C VAL A 113 -21.01 9.64 5.64
N THR A 114 -20.95 10.87 5.15
CA THR A 114 -20.81 12.07 6.00
C THR A 114 -22.03 12.99 5.98
N ASN A 115 -23.05 12.69 5.19
CA ASN A 115 -24.17 13.59 4.87
C ASN A 115 -23.76 14.91 4.17
N SER A 116 -22.49 15.06 3.78
CA SER A 116 -21.93 16.23 3.08
C SER A 116 -21.23 15.80 1.79
N TRP A 117 -21.36 16.59 0.72
CA TRP A 117 -20.72 16.30 -0.56
C TRP A 117 -19.20 16.49 -0.54
N THR A 118 -18.70 17.37 0.32
CA THR A 118 -17.29 17.81 0.34
C THR A 118 -16.50 17.30 1.54
N THR A 119 -17.18 16.77 2.56
CA THR A 119 -16.51 16.22 3.74
C THR A 119 -16.04 14.80 3.44
N LEU A 120 -14.72 14.59 3.48
CA LEU A 120 -14.14 13.26 3.28
C LEU A 120 -14.41 12.35 4.49
N PRO A 121 -14.66 11.04 4.30
CA PRO A 121 -14.78 10.07 5.38
C PRO A 121 -13.62 10.10 6.38
N TYR A 122 -12.39 10.34 5.91
CA TYR A 122 -11.22 10.47 6.78
C TYR A 122 -11.31 11.68 7.73
N VAL A 123 -11.91 12.79 7.30
CA VAL A 123 -12.10 13.97 8.17
C VAL A 123 -13.16 13.67 9.24
N LEU A 124 -14.26 13.01 8.86
CA LEU A 124 -15.28 12.60 9.83
C LEU A 124 -14.72 11.58 10.83
N SER A 125 -13.97 10.58 10.37
CA SER A 125 -13.29 9.61 11.23
C SER A 125 -12.33 10.30 12.20
N ARG A 126 -11.51 11.24 11.70
CA ARG A 126 -10.59 12.01 12.54
C ARG A 126 -11.32 12.79 13.62
N TYR A 127 -12.47 13.39 13.30
CA TYR A 127 -13.30 14.10 14.26
C TYR A 127 -13.90 13.14 15.31
N GLN A 128 -14.49 12.03 14.87
CA GLN A 128 -15.17 11.09 15.77
C GLN A 128 -14.19 10.30 16.66
N TYR A 129 -13.14 9.75 16.06
CA TYR A 129 -12.28 8.75 16.66
C TYR A 129 -10.84 9.20 16.88
N GLY A 130 -10.47 10.43 16.47
CA GLY A 130 -9.10 10.91 16.58
C GLY A 130 -8.12 10.22 15.60
N VAL A 131 -8.61 9.46 14.63
CA VAL A 131 -7.77 8.79 13.62
C VAL A 131 -8.34 8.96 12.21
N PRO A 132 -7.48 9.21 11.19
CA PRO A 132 -6.03 9.29 11.27
C PRO A 132 -5.52 10.63 11.82
N THR A 133 -4.31 10.65 12.38
CA THR A 133 -3.65 11.90 12.83
C THR A 133 -3.40 12.88 11.68
N THR A 134 -3.27 12.36 10.45
CA THR A 134 -3.22 13.08 9.18
C THR A 134 -1.91 13.81 8.93
N PHE A 135 -1.80 15.11 9.21
CA PHE A 135 -0.64 15.91 8.81
C PHE A 135 0.23 16.28 10.01
N LYS A 136 1.54 16.09 9.88
CA LYS A 136 2.52 16.31 10.96
C LYS A 136 2.62 17.75 11.48
N PHE A 137 2.16 18.72 10.71
CA PHE A 137 2.09 20.13 11.11
C PHE A 137 0.75 20.51 11.79
N TRP A 138 -0.18 19.57 11.92
CA TRP A 138 -1.39 19.74 12.73
C TRP A 138 -1.21 19.13 14.11
N PRO A 139 -1.91 19.63 15.15
CA PRO A 139 -1.92 18.96 16.44
C PRO A 139 -2.60 17.59 16.32
N ASN A 140 -2.27 16.70 17.27
CA ASN A 140 -2.99 15.43 17.42
C ASN A 140 -4.50 15.72 17.59
N PRO A 141 -5.37 15.07 16.80
CA PRO A 141 -6.81 15.26 16.90
C PRO A 141 -7.33 14.73 18.24
N ILE A 142 -8.39 15.35 18.75
CA ILE A 142 -9.13 14.88 19.92
C ILE A 142 -10.37 14.13 19.41
N HIS A 143 -10.60 12.92 19.93
CA HIS A 143 -11.79 12.13 19.60
C HIS A 143 -13.02 12.70 20.31
N HIS A 144 -14.18 12.63 19.63
CA HIS A 144 -15.47 13.15 20.13
C HIS A 144 -16.46 12.01 20.45
N ARG A 145 -16.01 10.76 20.39
CA ARG A 145 -16.78 9.57 20.77
C ARG A 145 -15.98 8.75 21.77
N GLU A 146 -16.69 8.03 22.63
CA GLU A 146 -16.07 7.01 23.48
C GLU A 146 -15.46 5.91 22.59
N LEU A 147 -14.19 5.64 22.81
CA LEU A 147 -13.43 4.66 22.04
C LEU A 147 -13.53 3.28 22.69
N THR A 148 -13.70 2.25 21.86
CA THR A 148 -13.41 0.87 22.30
C THR A 148 -11.92 0.70 22.58
N THR A 149 -11.54 -0.38 23.28
CA THR A 149 -10.12 -0.65 23.58
C THR A 149 -9.24 -0.69 22.33
N GLU A 150 -9.68 -1.29 21.21
CA GLU A 150 -8.90 -1.28 19.95
C GLU A 150 -8.75 0.12 19.39
N GLN A 151 -9.85 0.87 19.33
CA GLN A 151 -9.84 2.23 18.79
C GLN A 151 -8.95 3.14 19.64
N GLN A 152 -8.95 2.94 20.96
CA GLN A 152 -8.08 3.64 21.89
C GLN A 152 -6.60 3.28 21.65
N LEU A 153 -6.29 2.00 21.41
CA LEU A 153 -4.93 1.56 21.08
C LEU A 153 -4.45 2.14 19.73
N ASP A 154 -5.28 2.08 18.69
CA ASP A 154 -4.95 2.65 17.37
C ASP A 154 -4.75 4.17 17.47
N TYR A 155 -5.64 4.87 18.17
CA TYR A 155 -5.51 6.30 18.47
C TYR A 155 -4.18 6.62 19.16
N GLN A 156 -3.85 5.89 20.24
CA GLN A 156 -2.61 6.12 20.99
C GLN A 156 -1.37 5.87 20.12
N VAL A 157 -1.34 4.77 19.36
CA VAL A 157 -0.20 4.45 18.49
C VAL A 157 -0.02 5.50 17.40
N GLN A 158 -1.10 5.91 16.74
CA GLN A 158 -1.02 6.96 15.73
C GLN A 158 -0.59 8.31 16.33
N ALA A 159 -1.07 8.66 17.52
CA ALA A 159 -0.64 9.86 18.24
C ALA A 159 0.84 9.80 18.65
N LEU A 160 1.33 8.64 19.09
CA LEU A 160 2.74 8.37 19.41
C LEU A 160 3.64 8.52 18.17
N VAL A 161 3.27 7.91 17.04
CA VAL A 161 4.01 8.04 15.77
C VAL A 161 3.94 9.47 15.24
N HIS A 162 2.81 10.13 15.41
CA HIS A 162 2.66 11.54 15.08
C HIS A 162 3.50 12.43 16.00
N GLY A 163 3.74 12.07 17.25
CA GLY A 163 4.42 12.92 18.23
C GLY A 163 3.54 14.07 18.72
N GLU A 164 3.93 14.65 19.86
CA GLU A 164 3.17 15.69 20.56
C GLU A 164 3.44 17.10 20.04
N GLU A 165 4.67 17.36 19.59
CA GLU A 165 5.06 18.67 19.10
C GLU A 165 4.74 18.87 17.60
N PRO A 166 4.34 20.09 17.21
CA PRO A 166 4.20 20.46 15.81
C PRO A 166 5.51 20.24 15.04
N GLU A 167 5.37 19.78 13.80
CA GLU A 167 6.51 19.63 12.92
C GLU A 167 7.24 20.95 12.63
N THR A 168 8.57 20.92 12.76
CA THR A 168 9.47 21.97 12.28
C THR A 168 10.06 21.60 10.92
N ILE A 169 10.57 22.58 10.17
CA ILE A 169 11.29 22.37 8.89
C ILE A 169 12.42 21.34 9.07
N ARG A 170 13.17 21.44 10.18
CA ARG A 170 14.25 20.51 10.50
C ARG A 170 13.73 19.08 10.65
N THR A 171 12.72 18.87 11.51
CA THR A 171 12.17 17.53 11.75
C THR A 171 11.50 16.91 10.52
N TYR A 172 10.97 17.75 9.62
CA TYR A 172 10.43 17.32 8.33
C TYR A 172 11.53 16.71 7.45
N PHE A 173 12.66 17.40 7.30
CA PHE A 173 13.79 16.92 6.50
C PHE A 173 14.54 15.76 7.17
N GLU A 174 14.63 15.73 8.50
CA GLU A 174 15.16 14.57 9.23
C GLU A 174 14.31 13.32 8.97
N ARG A 175 12.97 13.42 9.05
CA ARG A 175 12.06 12.33 8.69
C ARG A 175 12.19 11.93 7.22
N HIS A 176 12.31 12.91 6.32
CA HIS A 176 12.51 12.65 4.90
C HIS A 176 13.80 11.85 4.64
N GLY A 177 14.90 12.23 5.30
CA GLY A 177 16.18 11.51 5.22
C GLY A 177 16.06 10.07 5.70
N GLN A 178 15.34 9.81 6.80
CA GLN A 178 15.07 8.45 7.30
C GLN A 178 14.27 7.61 6.30
N ARG A 179 13.47 8.24 5.42
CA ARG A 179 12.66 7.56 4.41
C ARG A 179 13.44 7.17 3.16
N VAL A 180 14.67 7.66 2.98
CA VAL A 180 15.50 7.32 1.80
C VAL A 180 15.68 5.80 1.66
N ARG A 181 15.74 5.08 2.79
CA ARG A 181 15.82 3.60 2.80
C ARG A 181 14.66 2.89 2.12
N PHE A 182 13.49 3.52 1.98
CA PHE A 182 12.35 2.92 1.30
C PHE A 182 12.49 2.95 -0.23
N TYR A 183 13.37 3.78 -0.80
CA TYR A 183 13.59 3.81 -2.25
C TYR A 183 14.24 2.53 -2.79
N ARG A 184 14.84 1.70 -1.92
CA ARG A 184 15.30 0.35 -2.29
C ARG A 184 14.17 -0.56 -2.79
N PHE A 185 12.92 -0.24 -2.47
CA PHE A 185 11.75 -0.91 -3.04
C PHE A 185 11.66 -0.74 -4.56
N PHE A 186 12.13 0.39 -5.09
CA PHE A 186 11.99 0.75 -6.50
C PHE A 186 13.22 0.43 -7.36
N PHE A 187 14.28 -0.10 -6.74
CA PHE A 187 15.54 -0.41 -7.40
C PHE A 187 16.10 -1.73 -6.91
N ILE A 188 16.17 -2.72 -7.80
CA ILE A 188 16.88 -3.96 -7.48
C ILE A 188 18.38 -3.65 -7.26
N ALA A 189 18.98 -4.24 -6.21
CA ALA A 189 20.29 -3.84 -5.69
C ALA A 189 21.42 -3.67 -6.74
N PRO A 190 21.58 -4.54 -7.77
CA PRO A 190 22.63 -4.36 -8.77
C PRO A 190 22.49 -3.07 -9.60
N LEU A 191 21.28 -2.50 -9.72
CA LEU A 191 21.07 -1.24 -10.45
C LEU A 191 21.74 -0.04 -9.80
N TYR A 192 22.07 -0.08 -8.50
CA TYR A 192 22.80 0.99 -7.84
C TYR A 192 24.13 1.34 -8.52
N LEU A 193 24.75 0.36 -9.20
CA LEU A 193 25.96 0.57 -9.98
C LEU A 193 25.72 1.41 -11.25
N ALA A 194 24.51 1.37 -11.81
CA ALA A 194 24.13 2.14 -12.99
C ALA A 194 23.56 3.52 -12.64
N LEU A 195 22.85 3.66 -11.51
CA LEU A 195 22.10 4.89 -11.17
C LEU A 195 22.87 6.21 -11.30
N PRO A 196 24.17 6.33 -10.93
CA PRO A 196 24.92 7.56 -11.12
C PRO A 196 24.92 8.08 -12.57
N MET A 197 24.80 7.18 -13.55
CA MET A 197 24.74 7.54 -14.97
C MET A 197 23.45 8.27 -15.36
N PHE A 198 22.40 8.20 -14.54
CA PHE A 198 21.19 9.01 -14.75
C PHE A 198 21.47 10.52 -14.59
N LEU A 199 22.47 10.92 -13.79
CA LEU A 199 22.84 12.33 -13.62
C LEU A 199 23.27 12.98 -14.94
N VAL A 200 23.87 12.20 -15.85
CA VAL A 200 24.24 12.65 -17.19
C VAL A 200 23.00 13.00 -18.03
N ALA A 201 21.89 12.30 -17.80
CA ALA A 201 20.63 12.52 -18.51
C ALA A 201 19.94 13.83 -18.08
N LEU A 202 20.26 14.38 -16.91
CA LEU A 202 19.68 15.65 -16.42
C LEU A 202 20.04 16.88 -17.27
N ARG A 203 20.94 16.73 -18.24
CA ARG A 203 21.17 17.75 -19.29
C ARG A 203 19.96 17.96 -20.19
N GLU A 204 19.04 16.99 -20.27
CA GLU A 204 17.83 17.11 -21.06
C GLU A 204 16.64 17.43 -20.15
N TRP A 205 15.87 18.46 -20.53
CA TRP A 205 14.73 18.95 -19.74
C TRP A 205 13.70 17.86 -19.40
N ARG A 206 13.50 16.88 -20.30
CA ARG A 206 12.58 15.75 -20.04
C ARG A 206 12.94 14.95 -18.80
N PHE A 207 14.23 14.80 -18.49
CA PHE A 207 14.68 14.06 -17.31
C PHE A 207 14.73 14.94 -16.05
N VAL A 208 14.91 16.26 -16.21
CA VAL A 208 14.69 17.21 -15.11
C VAL A 208 13.24 17.13 -14.62
N TRP A 209 12.26 17.09 -15.53
CA TRP A 209 10.86 16.91 -15.18
C TRP A 209 10.59 15.59 -14.42
N VAL A 210 11.27 14.50 -14.79
CA VAL A 210 11.19 13.23 -14.04
C VAL A 210 11.62 13.43 -12.59
N VAL A 211 12.78 14.06 -12.37
CA VAL A 211 13.27 14.35 -11.01
C VAL A 211 12.33 15.27 -10.24
N LEU A 212 11.83 16.34 -10.87
CA LEU A 212 10.87 17.25 -10.24
C LEU A 212 9.59 16.51 -9.80
N THR A 213 9.09 15.59 -10.63
CA THR A 213 7.91 14.78 -10.31
C THR A 213 8.19 13.81 -9.17
N LEU A 214 9.35 13.13 -9.17
CA LEU A 214 9.77 12.26 -8.07
C LEU A 214 9.93 13.04 -6.75
N LEU A 215 10.54 14.23 -6.81
CA LEU A 215 10.69 15.12 -5.65
C LEU A 215 9.34 15.61 -5.14
N LEU A 216 8.41 15.96 -6.03
CA LEU A 216 7.06 16.37 -5.66
C LEU A 216 6.34 15.28 -4.87
N PHE A 217 6.37 14.03 -5.34
CA PHE A 217 5.79 12.90 -4.61
C PHE A 217 6.54 12.63 -3.30
N SER A 218 7.86 12.68 -3.33
CA SER A 218 8.71 12.44 -2.16
C SER A 218 8.46 13.42 -1.03
N LEU A 219 8.38 14.72 -1.35
CA LEU A 219 8.11 15.78 -0.39
C LEU A 219 6.63 15.80 0.01
N GLY A 220 5.74 15.62 -0.96
CA GLY A 220 4.30 15.57 -0.73
C GLY A 220 3.89 14.46 0.24
N ALA A 221 4.30 13.21 -0.04
CA ALA A 221 4.06 12.09 0.86
C ALA A 221 4.75 12.24 2.22
N ASN A 222 5.73 13.16 2.34
CA ASN A 222 6.38 13.44 3.61
C ASN A 222 5.52 14.18 4.61
N PHE A 223 4.41 14.83 4.20
CA PHE A 223 3.51 15.51 5.16
C PHE A 223 2.72 14.57 6.07
N TYR A 224 2.55 13.31 5.67
CA TYR A 224 1.89 12.28 6.48
C TYR A 224 2.90 11.61 7.42
N PRO A 225 2.59 11.30 8.70
CA PRO A 225 3.50 10.68 9.66
C PRO A 225 4.08 9.33 9.19
N TYR A 226 3.23 8.49 8.61
CA TYR A 226 3.62 7.18 8.08
C TYR A 226 4.17 7.29 6.66
N PHE A 227 4.96 6.29 6.27
CA PHE A 227 5.37 6.12 4.88
C PHE A 227 5.46 4.65 4.54
N TYR A 228 4.79 4.29 3.44
CA TYR A 228 4.96 3.01 2.79
C TYR A 228 5.24 3.25 1.31
N PRO A 229 5.96 2.36 0.62
CA PRO A 229 6.28 2.53 -0.80
C PRO A 229 5.05 2.80 -1.67
N HIS A 230 3.89 2.23 -1.30
CA HIS A 230 2.64 2.42 -2.03
C HIS A 230 2.09 3.87 -2.00
N TYR A 231 2.61 4.75 -1.13
CA TYR A 231 2.26 6.19 -1.11
C TYR A 231 2.86 6.97 -2.28
N ILE A 232 3.89 6.44 -2.92
CA ILE A 232 4.48 7.03 -4.13
C ILE A 232 4.36 6.08 -5.33
N ALA A 233 3.47 5.09 -5.26
CA ALA A 233 3.32 4.07 -6.30
C ALA A 233 2.99 4.66 -7.68
N ALA A 234 2.28 5.78 -7.76
CA ALA A 234 1.96 6.39 -9.05
C ALA A 234 3.21 6.78 -9.86
N VAL A 235 4.37 7.01 -9.24
CA VAL A 235 5.61 7.33 -9.96
C VAL A 235 6.51 6.11 -10.21
N THR A 236 6.01 4.89 -10.00
CA THR A 236 6.78 3.64 -10.21
C THR A 236 7.40 3.54 -11.60
N CYS A 237 6.64 3.87 -12.65
CA CYS A 237 7.17 3.81 -14.01
C CYS A 237 8.30 4.83 -14.26
N LEU A 238 8.36 5.91 -13.48
CA LEU A 238 9.46 6.86 -13.54
C LEU A 238 10.74 6.29 -12.91
N PHE A 239 10.63 5.47 -11.86
CA PHE A 239 11.79 4.73 -11.34
C PHE A 239 12.33 3.73 -12.37
N ILE A 240 11.45 3.00 -13.06
CA ILE A 240 11.85 2.12 -14.17
C ILE A 240 12.53 2.94 -15.28
N LEU A 241 11.98 4.11 -15.63
CA LEU A 241 12.59 5.00 -16.61
C LEU A 241 13.99 5.46 -16.17
N VAL A 242 14.17 5.83 -14.90
CA VAL A 242 15.47 6.16 -14.32
C VAL A 242 16.45 5.00 -14.50
N SER A 243 16.05 3.78 -14.12
CA SER A 243 16.88 2.56 -14.25
C SER A 243 17.29 2.28 -15.69
N VAL A 244 16.34 2.32 -16.62
CA VAL A 244 16.60 2.05 -18.05
C VAL A 244 17.48 3.14 -18.67
N THR A 245 17.20 4.42 -18.39
CA THR A 245 18.03 5.53 -18.87
C THR A 245 19.43 5.48 -18.28
N ALA A 246 19.58 5.13 -17.01
CA ALA A 246 20.89 4.97 -16.37
C ALA A 246 21.73 3.90 -17.08
N LEU A 247 21.14 2.73 -17.34
CA LEU A 247 21.78 1.64 -18.09
C LEU A 247 22.11 2.03 -19.54
N GLU A 248 21.21 2.75 -20.21
CA GLU A 248 21.43 3.26 -21.58
C GLU A 248 22.60 4.26 -21.63
N ARG A 249 22.72 5.15 -20.64
CA ARG A 249 23.84 6.10 -20.56
C ARG A 249 25.14 5.39 -20.24
N LEU A 250 25.10 4.41 -19.35
CA LEU A 250 26.26 3.57 -19.04
C LEU A 250 26.72 2.82 -20.29
N SER A 251 25.80 2.21 -21.05
CA SER A 251 26.14 1.38 -22.20
C SER A 251 26.85 2.13 -23.33
N ARG A 252 26.69 3.45 -23.38
CA ARG A 252 27.32 4.33 -24.37
C ARG A 252 28.74 4.76 -24.01
N LEU A 253 29.23 4.43 -22.82
CA LEU A 253 30.60 4.78 -22.41
C LEU A 253 31.63 3.93 -23.13
N THR A 254 32.58 4.59 -23.79
CA THR A 254 33.76 3.98 -24.39
C THR A 254 35.01 4.37 -23.61
N MET A 255 35.83 3.40 -23.23
CA MET A 255 37.10 3.64 -22.53
C MET A 255 38.26 3.19 -23.41
N ARG A 256 39.15 4.12 -23.80
CA ARG A 256 40.33 3.81 -24.64
C ARG A 256 39.98 3.03 -25.92
N GLY A 257 38.85 3.35 -26.55
CA GLY A 257 38.35 2.66 -27.75
C GLY A 257 37.55 1.38 -27.49
N TRP A 258 37.51 0.87 -26.25
CA TRP A 258 36.74 -0.32 -25.88
C TRP A 258 35.32 0.04 -25.44
N PRO A 259 34.29 -0.74 -25.85
CA PRO A 259 32.90 -0.54 -25.42
C PRO A 259 32.66 -1.05 -23.98
N ALA A 260 33.48 -0.62 -23.03
CA ALA A 260 33.46 -1.04 -21.64
C ALA A 260 32.10 -0.81 -20.97
N GLY A 261 31.41 0.27 -21.34
CA GLY A 261 30.07 0.58 -20.83
C GLY A 261 29.02 -0.47 -21.18
N GLN A 262 29.04 -1.00 -22.41
CA GLN A 262 28.11 -2.03 -22.85
C GLN A 262 28.32 -3.34 -22.09
N GLN A 263 29.58 -3.72 -21.85
CA GLN A 263 29.92 -4.88 -21.03
C GLN A 263 29.44 -4.70 -19.59
N ALA A 264 29.71 -3.54 -18.99
CA ALA A 264 29.26 -3.22 -17.63
C ALA A 264 27.73 -3.26 -17.50
N ALA A 265 27.00 -2.64 -18.42
CA ALA A 265 25.53 -2.69 -18.43
C ALA A 265 25.01 -4.12 -18.58
N SER A 266 25.65 -4.95 -19.41
CA SER A 266 25.28 -6.37 -19.59
C SER A 266 25.51 -7.18 -18.31
N VAL A 267 26.64 -6.96 -17.63
CA VAL A 267 26.93 -7.58 -16.32
C VAL A 267 25.90 -7.17 -15.27
N ILE A 268 25.52 -5.89 -15.21
CA ILE A 268 24.50 -5.41 -14.28
C ILE A 268 23.14 -6.08 -14.55
N VAL A 269 22.72 -6.18 -15.81
CA VAL A 269 21.47 -6.87 -16.18
C VAL A 269 21.55 -8.37 -15.85
N PHE A 270 22.70 -9.00 -16.07
CA PHE A 270 22.94 -10.39 -15.65
C PHE A 270 22.79 -10.53 -14.13
N LEU A 271 23.41 -9.65 -13.34
CA LEU A 271 23.28 -9.66 -11.88
C LEU A 271 21.84 -9.42 -11.41
N CYS A 272 21.08 -8.52 -12.07
CA CYS A 272 19.66 -8.33 -11.79
C CYS A 272 18.86 -9.63 -12.04
N THR A 273 19.16 -10.31 -13.16
CA THR A 273 18.51 -11.56 -13.53
C THR A 273 18.87 -12.68 -12.55
N ALA A 274 20.15 -12.83 -12.20
CA ALA A 274 20.62 -13.81 -11.23
C ALA A 274 20.02 -13.57 -9.84
N HIS A 275 19.95 -12.31 -9.39
CA HIS A 275 19.30 -11.92 -8.14
C HIS A 275 17.82 -12.34 -8.14
N PHE A 276 17.07 -11.98 -9.19
CA PHE A 276 15.67 -12.35 -9.31
C PHE A 276 15.46 -13.87 -9.33
N LEU A 277 16.21 -14.60 -10.15
CA LEU A 277 16.08 -16.06 -10.27
C LEU A 277 16.47 -16.77 -8.97
N PHE A 278 17.45 -16.26 -8.23
CA PHE A 278 17.84 -16.80 -6.93
C PHE A 278 16.67 -16.75 -5.94
N TRP A 279 16.08 -15.58 -5.72
CA TRP A 279 14.94 -15.44 -4.80
C TRP A 279 13.69 -16.14 -5.31
N TYR A 280 13.41 -16.05 -6.61
CA TYR A 280 12.26 -16.73 -7.21
C TYR A 280 12.35 -18.25 -7.04
N GLY A 281 13.52 -18.82 -7.32
CA GLY A 281 13.78 -20.23 -7.12
C GLY A 281 13.66 -20.62 -5.65
N LEU A 282 14.24 -19.82 -4.75
CA LEU A 282 14.14 -20.04 -3.31
C LEU A 282 12.69 -20.10 -2.85
N HIS A 283 11.86 -19.10 -3.13
CA HIS A 283 10.45 -19.09 -2.72
C HIS A 283 9.59 -20.19 -3.37
N THR A 284 10.01 -20.70 -4.53
CA THR A 284 9.30 -21.80 -5.19
C THR A 284 9.59 -23.15 -4.51
N PHE A 285 10.78 -23.32 -3.92
CA PHE A 285 11.26 -24.62 -3.44
C PHE A 285 11.62 -24.65 -1.94
N GLU A 286 11.49 -23.55 -1.21
CA GLU A 286 11.86 -23.47 0.20
C GLU A 286 10.91 -24.23 1.13
N SER A 287 11.48 -24.71 2.24
CA SER A 287 10.71 -25.17 3.40
C SER A 287 10.34 -24.00 4.32
N GLU A 288 9.32 -24.14 5.17
CA GLU A 288 8.93 -23.10 6.14
C GLU A 288 10.04 -22.73 7.13
N GLU A 289 10.96 -23.65 7.43
CA GLU A 289 12.11 -23.38 8.30
C GLU A 289 13.14 -22.50 7.58
N LEU A 290 13.46 -22.84 6.33
CA LEU A 290 14.37 -22.06 5.51
C LEU A 290 13.82 -20.66 5.22
N ALA A 291 12.53 -20.55 4.90
CA ALA A 291 11.85 -19.27 4.70
C ALA A 291 11.98 -18.36 5.92
N ARG A 292 11.74 -18.90 7.14
CA ARG A 292 11.88 -18.14 8.39
C ARG A 292 13.32 -17.73 8.67
N ALA A 293 14.29 -18.59 8.37
CA ALA A 293 15.72 -18.27 8.55
C ALA A 293 16.19 -17.18 7.58
N LEU A 294 15.64 -17.14 6.37
CA LEU A 294 16.04 -16.21 5.31
C LEU A 294 15.25 -14.91 5.27
N ALA A 295 14.08 -14.84 5.92
CA ALA A 295 13.24 -13.65 6.02
C ALA A 295 13.99 -12.34 6.37
N PRO A 296 15.02 -12.32 7.26
CA PRO A 296 15.77 -11.09 7.54
C PRO A 296 16.63 -10.58 6.37
N TYR A 297 17.00 -11.46 5.44
CA TYR A 297 17.88 -11.17 4.30
C TYR A 297 17.11 -10.89 3.01
N GLU A 298 15.82 -11.19 2.99
CA GLU A 298 14.94 -10.90 1.87
C GLU A 298 14.78 -9.38 1.67
N THR A 299 14.53 -8.98 0.43
CA THR A 299 14.05 -7.63 0.12
C THR A 299 12.85 -7.33 1.03
N TRP A 300 12.89 -6.29 1.90
CA TRP A 300 11.79 -6.00 2.86
C TRP A 300 10.40 -5.66 2.24
N ASP A 301 9.93 -6.45 1.30
CA ASP A 301 8.65 -6.34 0.64
C ASP A 301 7.64 -7.26 1.32
N LEU A 302 8.00 -7.88 2.46
CA LEU A 302 7.14 -8.72 3.31
C LEU A 302 6.20 -9.58 2.46
N LEU A 303 6.77 -10.53 1.71
CA LEU A 303 5.95 -11.54 1.07
C LEU A 303 5.35 -12.43 2.16
N ASN A 304 4.01 -12.40 2.28
CA ASN A 304 3.32 -13.23 3.26
C ASN A 304 3.14 -14.64 2.66
N HIS A 305 3.98 -15.57 3.09
CA HIS A 305 3.95 -16.96 2.66
C HIS A 305 3.38 -17.88 3.75
N GLY A 306 2.60 -18.89 3.35
CA GLY A 306 2.09 -19.91 4.25
C GLY A 306 0.95 -19.44 5.16
N ASP A 307 1.05 -19.78 6.44
CA ASP A 307 0.09 -19.42 7.49
C ASP A 307 0.80 -19.01 8.79
N PRO A 308 1.61 -17.93 8.77
CA PRO A 308 2.47 -17.58 9.90
C PRO A 308 1.66 -17.21 11.16
N GLU A 309 0.44 -16.70 11.00
CA GLU A 309 -0.49 -16.46 12.09
C GLU A 309 -1.33 -17.70 12.47
N GLY A 310 -1.33 -18.78 11.69
CA GLY A 310 -2.15 -19.97 11.94
C GLY A 310 -3.64 -19.80 11.62
N ARG A 311 -4.02 -18.73 10.92
CA ARG A 311 -5.42 -18.39 10.62
C ARG A 311 -6.02 -19.32 9.58
N ARG A 312 -5.27 -19.72 8.55
CA ARG A 312 -5.74 -20.67 7.53
C ARG A 312 -6.04 -22.02 8.16
N ALA A 313 -5.19 -22.50 9.06
CA ALA A 313 -5.40 -23.74 9.79
C ALA A 313 -6.70 -23.71 10.62
N ILE A 314 -6.92 -22.64 11.39
CA ILE A 314 -8.15 -22.46 12.18
C ILE A 314 -9.38 -22.36 11.28
N ASN A 315 -9.31 -21.63 10.17
CA ASN A 315 -10.41 -21.53 9.21
C ASN A 315 -10.76 -22.89 8.60
N ASN A 316 -9.76 -23.71 8.26
CA ASN A 316 -9.98 -25.06 7.73
C ASN A 316 -10.65 -25.97 8.77
N GLN A 317 -10.19 -25.95 10.02
CA GLN A 317 -10.83 -26.71 11.12
C GLN A 317 -12.30 -26.31 11.29
N LEU A 318 -12.59 -25.00 11.32
CA LEU A 318 -13.96 -24.50 11.43
C LEU A 318 -14.79 -24.82 10.18
N ALA A 319 -14.18 -24.91 8.99
CA ALA A 319 -14.84 -25.26 7.73
C ALA A 319 -15.36 -26.71 7.73
N GLU A 320 -14.58 -27.64 8.29
CA GLU A 320 -14.93 -29.07 8.38
C GLU A 320 -16.05 -29.36 9.37
N ILE A 321 -16.22 -28.52 10.40
CA ILE A 321 -17.30 -28.68 11.38
C ILE A 321 -18.66 -28.32 10.75
N PRO A 322 -19.65 -29.25 10.75
CA PRO A 322 -20.97 -28.97 10.22
C PRO A 322 -21.78 -28.04 11.12
N GLY A 323 -22.77 -27.36 10.54
CA GLY A 323 -23.68 -26.47 11.26
C GLY A 323 -23.16 -25.04 11.44
N LYS A 324 -24.01 -24.20 12.05
CA LYS A 324 -23.67 -22.81 12.35
C LYS A 324 -22.80 -22.72 13.61
N GLN A 325 -21.92 -21.74 13.63
CA GLN A 325 -20.87 -21.62 14.64
C GLN A 325 -20.74 -20.18 15.13
N LEU A 326 -20.43 -20.03 16.42
CA LEU A 326 -20.14 -18.78 17.11
C LEU A 326 -18.76 -18.91 17.77
N VAL A 327 -17.79 -18.09 17.36
CA VAL A 327 -16.41 -18.16 17.86
C VAL A 327 -16.11 -16.92 18.68
N PHE A 328 -15.92 -17.10 19.97
CA PHE A 328 -15.40 -16.07 20.86
C PHE A 328 -13.88 -15.98 20.72
N VAL A 329 -13.37 -14.81 20.35
CA VAL A 329 -11.94 -14.55 20.19
C VAL A 329 -11.41 -13.85 21.43
N ARG A 330 -10.51 -14.52 22.16
CA ARG A 330 -9.90 -14.01 23.39
C ARG A 330 -8.44 -13.66 23.16
N TYR A 331 -8.18 -12.37 23.05
CA TYR A 331 -6.83 -11.82 23.00
C TYR A 331 -6.15 -11.86 24.37
N TRP A 332 -4.86 -12.18 24.39
CA TRP A 332 -4.02 -12.10 25.58
C TRP A 332 -3.62 -10.63 25.86
N PRO A 333 -3.19 -10.29 27.09
CA PRO A 333 -2.87 -8.90 27.45
C PRO A 333 -1.80 -8.24 26.58
N GLN A 334 -0.89 -9.01 25.98
CA GLN A 334 0.16 -8.53 25.09
C GLN A 334 -0.22 -8.55 23.60
N HIS A 335 -1.47 -8.91 23.27
CA HIS A 335 -1.96 -8.85 21.90
C HIS A 335 -1.88 -7.42 21.37
N ARG A 336 -1.49 -7.28 20.10
CA ARG A 336 -1.33 -5.98 19.44
C ARG A 336 -2.43 -5.79 18.39
N PHE A 337 -2.05 -5.64 17.13
CA PHE A 337 -2.93 -5.11 16.08
C PHE A 337 -3.54 -6.20 15.18
N GLN A 338 -3.36 -7.47 15.54
CA GLN A 338 -3.73 -8.59 14.67
C GLN A 338 -5.19 -8.96 14.90
N GLU A 339 -6.10 -8.28 14.22
CA GLU A 339 -7.53 -8.56 14.36
C GLU A 339 -7.92 -9.89 13.68
N TRP A 340 -8.56 -10.76 14.46
CA TRP A 340 -9.07 -12.06 14.03
C TRP A 340 -10.60 -12.10 13.82
N VAL A 341 -11.34 -11.11 14.32
CA VAL A 341 -12.79 -11.02 14.15
C VAL A 341 -13.12 -10.49 12.76
N HIS A 342 -13.60 -11.36 11.87
CA HIS A 342 -14.00 -11.00 10.51
C HIS A 342 -15.31 -11.69 10.14
N ASN A 343 -16.39 -10.92 10.02
CA ASN A 343 -17.72 -11.44 9.72
C ASN A 343 -18.16 -11.11 8.28
N ALA A 344 -19.08 -11.92 7.75
CA ALA A 344 -19.79 -11.59 6.52
C ALA A 344 -20.72 -10.38 6.74
N ALA A 345 -21.15 -9.74 5.64
CA ALA A 345 -22.05 -8.59 5.70
C ALA A 345 -23.40 -8.93 6.35
N ASP A 346 -23.97 -10.09 6.02
CA ASP A 346 -25.11 -10.67 6.76
C ASP A 346 -24.58 -11.55 7.91
N ILE A 347 -24.40 -10.93 9.07
CA ILE A 347 -23.83 -11.58 10.26
C ILE A 347 -24.78 -12.68 10.77
N ASP A 348 -26.09 -12.40 10.82
CA ASP A 348 -27.08 -13.32 11.39
C ASP A 348 -27.29 -14.56 10.51
N GLY A 349 -27.25 -14.38 9.19
CA GLY A 349 -27.32 -15.47 8.21
C GLY A 349 -26.01 -16.25 8.04
N ALA A 350 -24.87 -15.69 8.45
CA ALA A 350 -23.56 -16.31 8.24
C ALA A 350 -23.43 -17.66 8.96
N ARG A 351 -22.75 -18.63 8.34
CA ARG A 351 -22.44 -19.91 9.00
C ARG A 351 -21.50 -19.72 10.19
N LEU A 352 -20.53 -18.83 10.06
CA LEU A 352 -19.50 -18.58 11.05
C LEU A 352 -19.60 -17.12 11.51
N VAL A 353 -19.80 -16.93 12.80
CA VAL A 353 -19.82 -15.61 13.43
C VAL A 353 -18.68 -15.53 14.43
N TRP A 354 -17.78 -14.59 14.21
CA TRP A 354 -16.68 -14.26 15.10
C TRP A 354 -17.09 -13.11 15.99
N VAL A 355 -16.80 -13.21 17.28
CA VAL A 355 -17.07 -12.15 18.23
C VAL A 355 -15.91 -12.04 19.20
N ARG A 356 -15.52 -10.83 19.57
CA ARG A 356 -14.55 -10.63 20.64
C ARG A 356 -15.12 -11.14 21.98
N TYR A 357 -14.31 -11.85 22.74
CA TYR A 357 -14.64 -12.21 24.11
C TYR A 357 -14.75 -10.96 24.99
N ARG A 358 -15.92 -10.70 25.58
CA ARG A 358 -16.16 -9.56 26.49
C ARG A 358 -16.42 -9.95 27.94
N GLY A 359 -16.13 -11.20 28.31
CA GLY A 359 -16.45 -11.77 29.63
C GLY A 359 -17.63 -12.74 29.56
N ALA A 360 -17.77 -13.57 30.59
CA ALA A 360 -18.75 -14.66 30.60
C ALA A 360 -20.20 -14.14 30.49
N GLU A 361 -20.53 -13.05 31.20
CA GLU A 361 -21.88 -12.48 31.23
C GLU A 361 -22.32 -11.93 29.86
N GLU A 362 -21.47 -11.09 29.24
CA GLU A 362 -21.75 -10.51 27.92
C GLU A 362 -21.83 -11.60 26.84
N ASN A 363 -20.93 -12.57 26.89
CA ASN A 363 -20.94 -13.68 25.93
C ASN A 363 -22.17 -14.58 26.10
N GLU A 364 -22.71 -14.71 27.32
CA GLU A 364 -23.94 -15.48 27.56
C GLU A 364 -25.15 -14.83 26.88
N LYS A 365 -25.21 -13.50 26.80
CA LYS A 365 -26.27 -12.80 26.04
C LYS A 365 -26.25 -13.23 24.57
N LEU A 366 -25.06 -13.34 23.97
CA LEU A 366 -24.91 -13.78 22.58
C LEU A 366 -25.19 -15.27 22.38
N ARG A 367 -24.89 -16.12 23.37
CA ARG A 367 -25.29 -17.54 23.33
C ARG A 367 -26.80 -17.70 23.30
N ARG A 368 -27.53 -16.86 24.06
CA ARG A 368 -29.00 -16.85 24.04
C ARG A 368 -29.55 -16.28 22.73
N TYR A 369 -28.87 -15.29 22.15
CA TYR A 369 -29.25 -14.71 20.86
C TYR A 369 -29.06 -15.69 19.69
N TYR A 370 -28.02 -16.52 19.75
CA TYR A 370 -27.72 -17.55 18.75
C TYR A 370 -27.81 -18.98 19.32
N PRO A 371 -29.02 -19.46 19.65
CA PRO A 371 -29.19 -20.76 20.31
C PRO A 371 -28.88 -21.96 19.39
N ASP A 372 -28.93 -21.77 18.07
CA ASP A 372 -28.69 -22.79 17.05
C ASP A 372 -27.20 -22.93 16.65
N ARG A 373 -26.29 -22.19 17.31
CA ARG A 373 -24.87 -22.15 16.98
C ARG A 373 -24.03 -22.96 17.95
N THR A 374 -23.11 -23.73 17.37
CA THR A 374 -22.02 -24.35 18.12
C THR A 374 -21.02 -23.30 18.58
N VAL A 375 -20.71 -23.25 19.87
CA VAL A 375 -19.89 -22.19 20.46
C VAL A 375 -18.44 -22.64 20.70
N TRP A 376 -17.50 -21.81 20.27
CA TRP A 376 -16.07 -22.02 20.38
C TRP A 376 -15.36 -20.84 21.05
N LEU A 377 -14.20 -21.12 21.64
CA LEU A 377 -13.24 -20.15 22.14
C LEU A 377 -11.95 -20.29 21.32
N LEU A 378 -11.58 -19.21 20.63
CA LEU A 378 -10.31 -19.06 19.95
C LEU A 378 -9.37 -18.20 20.81
N GLU A 379 -8.16 -18.71 21.04
CA GLU A 379 -7.04 -17.98 21.60
C GLU A 379 -5.96 -17.83 20.51
N PRO A 380 -5.97 -16.72 19.75
CA PRO A 380 -5.08 -16.55 18.61
C PRO A 380 -3.62 -16.32 19.01
N ASP A 381 -3.37 -15.88 20.25
CA ASP A 381 -2.03 -15.60 20.77
C ASP A 381 -1.27 -16.85 21.25
N ALA A 382 -1.97 -17.98 21.37
CA ALA A 382 -1.33 -19.26 21.63
C ALA A 382 -0.45 -19.66 20.42
N LYS A 383 0.64 -20.39 20.66
CA LYS A 383 1.53 -20.89 19.60
C LYS A 383 1.58 -22.43 19.63
N PRO A 384 0.91 -23.13 18.70
CA PRO A 384 0.00 -22.62 17.66
C PRO A 384 -1.33 -22.07 18.23
N PRO A 385 -2.12 -21.30 17.45
CA PRO A 385 -3.43 -20.81 17.87
C PRO A 385 -4.32 -21.94 18.37
N ARG A 386 -5.08 -21.68 19.44
CA ARG A 386 -5.88 -22.71 20.11
C ARG A 386 -7.37 -22.49 19.91
N LEU A 387 -8.05 -23.45 19.31
CA LEU A 387 -9.50 -23.51 19.21
C LEU A 387 -10.06 -24.57 20.17
N SER A 388 -11.03 -24.21 21.00
CA SER A 388 -11.63 -25.10 22.01
C SER A 388 -13.13 -24.88 22.14
N ARG A 389 -13.86 -25.87 22.66
CA ARG A 389 -15.30 -25.72 22.93
C ARG A 389 -15.54 -24.69 24.05
N TYR A 390 -16.62 -23.93 23.93
CA TYR A 390 -17.03 -22.95 24.94
C TYR A 390 -18.31 -23.39 25.67
N PRO A 391 -18.37 -23.30 27.01
CA PRO A 391 -17.30 -22.85 27.91
C PRO A 391 -16.13 -23.83 27.93
N ALA A 392 -14.90 -23.32 28.00
CA ALA A 392 -13.72 -24.17 28.12
C ALA A 392 -13.80 -24.90 29.47
N GLU A 393 -13.72 -26.24 29.46
CA GLU A 393 -13.62 -27.01 30.69
C GLU A 393 -12.43 -26.49 31.51
N ALA A 394 -12.69 -26.14 32.77
CA ALA A 394 -11.64 -25.70 33.67
C ALA A 394 -10.59 -26.83 33.81
N PRO A 395 -9.29 -26.56 33.70
CA PRO A 395 -8.28 -27.57 33.97
C PRO A 395 -8.32 -27.91 35.47
N GLY A 396 -9.07 -28.95 35.85
CA GLY A 396 -9.15 -29.39 37.25
C GLY A 396 -10.45 -30.05 37.74
N SER A 397 -11.22 -30.75 36.91
CA SER A 397 -12.26 -31.68 37.43
C SER A 397 -11.99 -33.11 36.96
N MET A 398 -10.86 -33.68 37.40
CA MET A 398 -10.80 -35.13 37.53
C MET A 398 -11.76 -35.52 38.67
N THR A 399 -12.93 -36.00 38.30
CA THR A 399 -13.83 -36.69 39.22
C THR A 399 -13.09 -37.93 39.73
N THR A 400 -12.63 -37.90 40.97
CA THR A 400 -12.20 -39.09 41.70
C THR A 400 -13.42 -39.96 41.93
N ALA A 401 -13.58 -40.99 41.11
CA ALA A 401 -14.49 -42.10 41.41
C ALA A 401 -13.92 -42.89 42.61
N ARG A 402 -14.72 -42.99 43.66
CA ARG A 402 -14.74 -44.12 44.59
C ARG A 402 -16.18 -44.54 44.79
#